data_AF-A0A6B2G3C3-F1
#
_entry.id   AF-A0A6B2G3C3-F1
#
_cell.length_a   1.000
_cell.length_b   1.000
_cell.length_c   1.000
_cell.angle_alpha   90.00
_cell.angle_beta   90.00
_cell.angle_gamma   90.00
#
_symmetry.space_group_name_H-M   'P 1'
#
loop_
_entity.id
_entity.type
_entity.pdbx_description
1 polymer ?
#
loop_
_entity_poly.entity_id
_entity_poly.type
_entity_poly.pdbx_seq_one_letter_code
_entity_poly.pdbx_strand_id
1 'polypeptide(L)'
;MLVTSMCRNMGIISKSVSGFDIAHDENKDGTITIYLEESTMKNLPDSETLWNFHAWNNILIKRNDLNIYSLTSGKIPISWQHLDGTPQERSEGIYQCGPYQVELLGRDIYNTSIPYDGESVYYSINYRVKRIIMGKSGNIVNQYLDDNSCDLIVSTDVFNKKQEITREYKSYKTLERIETEKSQIKLDLTTPLNININDPIHYKISVENASADFPTILSLSVELQNIFGKRILDTPLAYKSIIFEETSYNFTNIIEPILLNSAIDLTLAVIHWELRYYDRSKNVLKTVEKSSALLPSITAYVEVQKRLIFTGEIPLKLKITNKTNLDVNNSDVVVLVAETKKKYTKNISILEATSTSEFSMNIPIKKPGYYTLYFHI
;
A
#
# COMPACT_ATOMS: atom_id res chain seq x y z
N MET A 1 6.67 -0.65 13.16
CA MET A 1 6.25 -2.07 13.34
C MET A 1 6.41 -2.48 14.80
N LEU A 2 5.38 -2.25 15.62
CA LEU A 2 5.37 -2.52 17.07
C LEU A 2 5.64 -4.00 17.39
N VAL A 3 4.99 -4.90 16.64
CA VAL A 3 5.11 -6.35 16.78
C VAL A 3 6.56 -6.83 16.61
N THR A 4 7.27 -6.36 15.57
CA THR A 4 8.70 -6.66 15.37
C THR A 4 9.52 -6.32 16.61
N SER A 5 9.30 -5.14 17.20
CA SER A 5 10.01 -4.68 18.39
C SER A 5 9.69 -5.53 19.63
N MET A 6 8.42 -5.91 19.81
CA MET A 6 8.00 -6.79 20.91
C MET A 6 8.65 -8.18 20.80
N CYS A 7 8.55 -8.83 19.64
CA CYS A 7 9.15 -10.14 19.41
C CYS A 7 10.67 -10.13 19.68
N ARG A 8 11.40 -9.16 19.11
CA ARG A 8 12.85 -9.05 19.31
C ARG A 8 13.21 -8.80 20.78
N ASN A 9 12.38 -8.07 21.53
CA ASN A 9 12.58 -7.86 22.96
C ASN A 9 12.42 -9.16 23.77
N MET A 10 11.53 -10.05 23.33
CA MET A 10 11.35 -11.38 23.90
C MET A 10 12.39 -12.41 23.41
N GLY A 11 13.35 -12.02 22.57
CA GLY A 11 14.33 -12.93 21.98
C GLY A 11 13.81 -13.74 20.79
N ILE A 12 12.63 -13.42 20.27
CA ILE A 12 12.07 -14.03 19.07
C ILE A 12 12.62 -13.30 17.84
N ILE A 13 13.27 -14.05 16.95
CA ILE A 13 13.75 -13.52 15.67
C ILE A 13 12.54 -13.14 14.82
N SER A 14 12.48 -11.88 14.38
CA SER A 14 11.36 -11.37 13.58
C SER A 14 11.81 -10.36 12.53
N LYS A 15 11.07 -10.30 11.42
CA LYS A 15 11.23 -9.34 10.31
C LYS A 15 9.90 -8.71 9.95
N SER A 16 9.93 -7.47 9.51
CA SER A 16 8.78 -6.77 8.94
C SER A 16 8.65 -7.14 7.46
N VAL A 17 7.42 -7.34 7.00
CA VAL A 17 7.09 -7.70 5.62
C VAL A 17 6.07 -6.69 5.08
N SER A 18 6.18 -6.39 3.79
CA SER A 18 5.20 -5.58 3.06
C SER A 18 4.80 -6.32 1.79
N GLY A 19 3.49 -6.54 1.62
CA GLY A 19 2.88 -7.04 0.39
C GLY A 19 2.22 -5.91 -0.37
N PHE A 20 2.25 -5.95 -1.69
CA PHE A 20 1.60 -5.00 -2.60
C PHE A 20 0.45 -5.70 -3.31
N ASP A 21 -0.67 -5.00 -3.48
CA ASP A 21 -1.95 -5.54 -3.98
C ASP A 21 -2.45 -6.71 -3.12
N ILE A 22 -2.81 -6.39 -1.88
CA ILE A 22 -3.26 -7.37 -0.89
C ILE A 22 -4.78 -7.26 -0.77
N ALA A 23 -5.46 -8.39 -0.86
CA ALA A 23 -6.91 -8.43 -0.74
C ALA A 23 -7.36 -8.37 0.72
N HIS A 24 -8.41 -7.59 0.97
CA HIS A 24 -9.22 -7.70 2.17
C HIS A 24 -10.49 -8.47 1.82
N ASP A 25 -10.42 -9.80 1.91
CA ASP A 25 -11.49 -10.73 1.58
C ASP A 25 -12.49 -10.83 2.75
N GLU A 26 -13.58 -10.07 2.67
CA GLU A 26 -14.61 -10.01 3.71
C GLU A 26 -15.47 -11.28 3.69
N ASN A 27 -15.64 -11.90 2.52
CA ASN A 27 -16.46 -13.09 2.30
C ASN A 27 -15.74 -14.41 2.60
N LYS A 28 -14.40 -14.38 2.69
CA LYS A 28 -13.52 -15.54 2.98
C LYS A 28 -13.65 -16.66 1.94
N ASP A 29 -13.86 -16.28 0.69
CA ASP A 29 -14.00 -17.21 -0.43
C ASP A 29 -12.88 -17.08 -1.47
N GLY A 30 -11.90 -16.22 -1.21
CA GLY A 30 -10.78 -15.92 -2.11
C GLY A 30 -11.18 -15.15 -3.36
N THR A 31 -12.37 -14.54 -3.41
CA THR A 31 -12.88 -13.81 -4.57
C THR A 31 -13.34 -12.40 -4.19
N ILE A 32 -12.54 -11.42 -4.56
CA ILE A 32 -12.88 -10.00 -4.37
C ILE A 32 -13.86 -9.56 -5.43
N THR A 33 -15.08 -9.22 -5.01
CA THR A 33 -16.16 -8.82 -5.90
C THR A 33 -16.21 -7.31 -6.04
N ILE A 34 -16.06 -6.82 -7.27
CA ILE A 34 -16.15 -5.41 -7.65
C ILE A 34 -17.36 -5.21 -8.54
N TYR A 35 -18.29 -4.36 -8.11
CA TYR A 35 -19.49 -4.02 -8.87
C TYR A 35 -19.27 -2.71 -9.65
N LEU A 36 -19.57 -2.74 -10.95
CA LEU A 36 -19.31 -1.63 -11.87
C LEU A 36 -20.61 -1.14 -12.50
N GLU A 37 -20.84 0.18 -12.53
CA GLU A 37 -21.96 0.75 -13.28
C GLU A 37 -21.69 0.70 -14.79
N GLU A 38 -22.58 0.08 -15.59
CA GLU A 38 -22.40 -0.12 -17.04
C GLU A 38 -22.05 1.15 -17.82
N SER A 39 -22.70 2.28 -17.56
CA SER A 39 -22.50 3.50 -18.36
C SER A 39 -21.23 4.27 -18.01
N THR A 40 -20.65 4.01 -16.85
CA THR A 40 -19.60 4.87 -16.29
C THR A 40 -18.36 4.08 -15.87
N MET A 41 -18.46 2.75 -15.76
CA MET A 41 -17.46 1.86 -15.18
C MET A 41 -17.01 2.28 -13.77
N LYS A 42 -17.82 3.06 -13.04
CA LYS A 42 -17.55 3.46 -11.67
C LYS A 42 -17.83 2.31 -10.69
N ASN A 43 -17.03 2.22 -9.63
CA ASN A 43 -17.33 1.30 -8.51
C ASN A 43 -18.65 1.64 -7.85
N LEU A 44 -19.47 0.62 -7.63
CA LEU A 44 -20.69 0.71 -6.82
C LEU A 44 -20.34 0.46 -5.33
N PRO A 45 -21.17 0.98 -4.39
CA PRO A 45 -20.86 0.96 -2.97
C PRO A 45 -20.58 -0.41 -2.35
N ASP A 46 -21.19 -1.47 -2.88
CA ASP A 46 -21.09 -2.84 -2.35
C ASP A 46 -19.83 -3.60 -2.84
N SER A 47 -18.86 -2.89 -3.43
CA SER A 47 -17.61 -3.50 -3.91
C SER A 47 -16.62 -3.75 -2.76
N GLU A 48 -15.96 -4.90 -2.76
CA GLU A 48 -14.89 -5.21 -1.83
C GLU A 48 -13.60 -4.42 -2.15
N THR A 49 -12.69 -4.33 -1.16
CA THR A 49 -11.52 -3.45 -1.23
C THR A 49 -10.22 -4.23 -1.46
N LEU A 50 -9.39 -3.74 -2.38
CA LEU A 50 -7.99 -4.15 -2.54
C LEU A 50 -7.08 -3.09 -1.93
N TRP A 51 -6.09 -3.52 -1.15
CA TRP A 51 -5.13 -2.62 -0.52
C TRP A 51 -3.90 -2.51 -1.41
N ASN A 52 -3.51 -1.27 -1.70
CA ASN A 52 -2.28 -0.97 -2.46
C ASN A 52 -1.04 -1.61 -1.82
N PHE A 53 -0.95 -1.62 -0.50
CA PHE A 53 -0.03 -2.45 0.23
C PHE A 53 -0.57 -2.80 1.61
N HIS A 54 -0.01 -3.85 2.19
CA HIS A 54 -0.25 -4.24 3.56
C HIS A 54 1.07 -4.63 4.22
N ALA A 55 1.21 -4.37 5.52
CA ALA A 55 2.41 -4.71 6.27
C ALA A 55 2.10 -5.60 7.47
N TRP A 56 2.87 -6.69 7.58
CA TRP A 56 2.75 -7.70 8.65
C TRP A 56 4.14 -8.18 9.08
N ASN A 57 4.20 -9.18 9.96
CA ASN A 57 5.44 -9.68 10.54
C ASN A 57 5.68 -11.14 10.18
N ASN A 58 6.94 -11.51 9.96
CA ASN A 58 7.35 -12.91 10.03
C ASN A 58 8.12 -13.13 11.33
N ILE A 59 7.78 -14.16 12.08
CA ILE A 59 8.49 -14.61 13.28
C ILE A 59 9.09 -15.99 13.05
N LEU A 60 10.30 -16.24 13.58
CA LEU A 60 10.99 -17.52 13.42
C LEU A 60 10.81 -18.35 14.70
N ILE A 61 9.89 -19.32 14.65
CA ILE A 61 9.57 -20.19 15.79
C ILE A 61 9.40 -21.64 15.33
N LYS A 62 9.40 -22.58 16.29
CA LYS A 62 9.06 -23.98 16.07
C LYS A 62 7.61 -24.22 16.51
N ARG A 63 6.77 -24.77 15.63
CA ARG A 63 5.36 -25.09 15.91
C ARG A 63 5.19 -26.50 16.48
N ASN A 64 5.64 -26.73 17.73
CA ASN A 64 5.57 -28.05 18.39
C ASN A 64 4.13 -28.59 18.55
N ASP A 65 3.14 -27.71 18.46
CA ASP A 65 1.71 -28.00 18.49
C ASP A 65 1.20 -28.68 17.22
N LEU A 66 1.89 -28.50 16.08
CA LEU A 66 1.47 -29.10 14.83
C LEU A 66 2.04 -30.51 14.66
N ASN A 67 1.18 -31.53 14.52
CA ASN A 67 1.63 -32.88 14.15
C ASN A 67 1.88 -32.99 12.63
N ILE A 68 2.80 -32.19 12.07
CA ILE A 68 3.13 -32.20 10.63
C ILE A 68 4.07 -33.35 10.21
N TYR A 69 4.08 -34.47 10.95
CA TYR A 69 4.92 -35.62 10.64
C TYR A 69 4.64 -36.21 9.25
N SER A 70 3.46 -35.99 8.66
CA SER A 70 3.16 -36.42 7.29
C SER A 70 3.62 -35.43 6.20
N LEU A 71 4.05 -34.22 6.56
CA LEU A 71 4.44 -33.15 5.62
C LEU A 71 5.94 -32.81 5.67
N THR A 72 6.66 -33.30 6.70
CA THR A 72 8.10 -33.09 6.90
C THR A 72 8.73 -34.38 7.40
N SER A 73 9.99 -34.66 7.05
CA SER A 73 10.71 -35.91 7.36
C SER A 73 11.00 -36.13 8.87
N GLY A 74 9.95 -36.22 9.69
CA GLY A 74 10.00 -36.64 11.10
C GLY A 74 10.41 -35.59 12.12
N LYS A 75 10.63 -34.33 11.74
CA LYS A 75 10.90 -33.21 12.66
C LYS A 75 10.25 -31.92 12.16
N ILE A 76 9.55 -31.22 13.04
CA ILE A 76 9.03 -29.87 12.80
C ILE A 76 10.22 -28.91 12.85
N PRO A 77 10.65 -28.33 11.72
CA PRO A 77 11.77 -27.38 11.72
C PRO A 77 11.35 -26.07 12.37
N ILE A 78 12.33 -25.29 12.82
CA ILE A 78 12.13 -23.86 13.06
C ILE A 78 11.85 -23.23 11.68
N SER A 79 10.75 -22.50 11.54
CA SER A 79 10.33 -21.92 10.27
C SER A 79 9.67 -20.55 10.44
N TRP A 80 9.67 -19.75 9.38
CA TRP A 80 8.99 -18.47 9.37
C TRP A 80 7.49 -18.66 9.49
N GLN A 81 6.89 -17.94 10.43
CA GLN A 81 5.45 -17.85 10.62
C GLN A 81 4.98 -16.45 10.27
N HIS A 82 3.95 -16.34 9.46
CA HIS A 82 3.17 -15.13 9.25
C HIS A 82 2.45 -14.77 10.56
N LEU A 83 2.54 -13.51 10.97
CA LEU A 83 1.89 -12.94 12.14
C LEU A 83 1.47 -11.52 11.79
N ASP A 84 0.21 -11.19 11.99
CA ASP A 84 -0.31 -9.86 11.69
C ASP A 84 -1.03 -9.26 12.91
N GLY A 85 -0.57 -8.07 13.30
CA GLY A 85 -1.14 -7.31 14.41
C GLY A 85 -2.20 -6.30 13.99
N THR A 86 -2.52 -6.23 12.69
CA THR A 86 -3.52 -5.32 12.14
C THR A 86 -4.91 -5.91 12.40
N PRO A 87 -5.83 -5.18 13.07
CA PRO A 87 -7.16 -5.69 13.36
C PRO A 87 -8.04 -5.65 12.11
N GLN A 88 -7.90 -6.64 11.24
CA GLN A 88 -8.72 -6.85 10.04
C GLN A 88 -9.90 -7.76 10.38
N GLU A 89 -9.60 -9.04 10.55
CA GLU A 89 -10.57 -10.10 10.78
C GLU A 89 -10.55 -10.58 12.24
N ARG A 90 -11.67 -11.11 12.70
CA ARG A 90 -11.75 -11.79 13.99
C ARG A 90 -11.41 -13.27 13.83
N SER A 91 -10.42 -13.72 14.57
CA SER A 91 -10.11 -15.14 14.77
C SER A 91 -10.43 -15.51 16.21
N GLU A 92 -11.21 -16.57 16.39
CA GLU A 92 -11.71 -16.99 17.72
C GLU A 92 -12.43 -15.86 18.50
N GLY A 93 -13.09 -14.95 17.77
CA GLY A 93 -13.89 -13.85 18.34
C GLY A 93 -13.11 -12.58 18.70
N ILE A 94 -11.78 -12.57 18.56
CA ILE A 94 -10.92 -11.41 18.81
C ILE A 94 -10.09 -11.03 17.58
N TYR A 95 -9.61 -9.79 17.51
CA TYR A 95 -8.74 -9.35 16.40
C TYR A 95 -7.33 -9.88 16.59
N GLN A 96 -6.99 -10.93 15.83
CA GLN A 96 -5.69 -11.58 15.81
C GLN A 96 -5.52 -12.34 14.49
N CYS A 97 -4.29 -12.54 14.05
CA CYS A 97 -3.98 -13.33 12.86
C CYS A 97 -2.61 -14.02 12.99
N GLY A 98 -2.60 -15.33 12.79
CA GLY A 98 -1.43 -16.20 12.89
C GLY A 98 -1.12 -16.66 14.34
N PRO A 99 -0.02 -17.39 14.54
CA PRO A 99 1.03 -17.68 13.58
C PRO A 99 0.65 -18.75 12.54
N TYR A 100 1.00 -18.53 11.27
CA TYR A 100 0.87 -19.53 10.20
C TYR A 100 2.18 -19.77 9.45
N GLN A 101 2.56 -21.02 9.17
CA GLN A 101 3.84 -21.31 8.53
C GLN A 101 3.86 -20.83 7.07
N VAL A 102 4.75 -19.89 6.75
CA VAL A 102 4.83 -19.21 5.45
C VAL A 102 5.06 -20.21 4.31
N GLU A 103 5.95 -21.19 4.54
CA GLU A 103 6.25 -22.24 3.55
C GLU A 103 5.03 -23.07 3.15
N LEU A 104 4.04 -23.24 4.04
CA LEU A 104 2.81 -23.95 3.71
C LEU A 104 1.94 -23.13 2.75
N LEU A 105 1.88 -21.81 2.92
CA LEU A 105 1.21 -20.90 1.98
C LEU A 105 1.84 -21.00 0.58
N GLY A 106 3.18 -20.98 0.49
CA GLY A 106 3.90 -21.15 -0.77
C GLY A 106 3.73 -22.51 -1.44
N ARG A 107 3.18 -23.51 -0.72
CA ARG A 107 2.82 -24.83 -1.25
C ARG A 107 1.32 -25.02 -1.44
N ASP A 108 0.53 -23.94 -1.35
CA ASP A 108 -0.94 -23.95 -1.41
C ASP A 108 -1.59 -24.85 -0.34
N ILE A 109 -0.96 -24.96 0.84
CA ILE A 109 -1.47 -25.67 2.02
C ILE A 109 -1.91 -24.63 3.05
N TYR A 110 -3.22 -24.33 3.07
CA TYR A 110 -3.79 -23.24 3.88
C TYR A 110 -5.10 -23.62 4.60
N ASN A 111 -5.57 -24.85 4.45
CA ASN A 111 -6.89 -25.24 4.97
C ASN A 111 -6.99 -25.14 6.51
N THR A 112 -8.22 -25.03 6.99
CA THR A 112 -8.56 -24.82 8.41
C THR A 112 -8.10 -25.92 9.37
N SER A 113 -7.59 -27.06 8.86
CA SER A 113 -7.06 -28.13 9.72
C SER A 113 -5.70 -27.78 10.33
N ILE A 114 -5.02 -26.75 9.80
CA ILE A 114 -3.75 -26.24 10.34
C ILE A 114 -4.00 -24.87 10.97
N PRO A 115 -3.92 -24.73 12.30
CA PRO A 115 -4.01 -23.42 12.92
C PRO A 115 -2.71 -22.61 12.69
N TYR A 116 -2.74 -21.28 12.64
CA TYR A 116 -3.88 -20.37 12.80
C TYR A 116 -4.05 -19.53 11.54
N ASP A 117 -5.29 -19.29 11.11
CA ASP A 117 -5.67 -18.27 10.11
C ASP A 117 -5.05 -18.42 8.70
N GLY A 118 -4.56 -19.62 8.36
CA GLY A 118 -3.90 -19.88 7.09
C GLY A 118 -4.74 -19.51 5.86
N GLU A 119 -6.05 -19.75 5.93
CA GLU A 119 -7.00 -19.47 4.85
C GLU A 119 -7.14 -17.98 4.56
N SER A 120 -7.37 -17.16 5.59
CA SER A 120 -7.46 -15.70 5.45
C SER A 120 -6.13 -15.10 4.95
N VAL A 121 -5.00 -15.60 5.45
CA VAL A 121 -3.68 -15.16 4.95
C VAL A 121 -3.48 -15.59 3.50
N TYR A 122 -3.90 -16.80 3.14
CA TYR A 122 -3.79 -17.30 1.77
C TYR A 122 -4.64 -16.48 0.80
N TYR A 123 -5.90 -16.19 1.15
CA TYR A 123 -6.81 -15.41 0.31
C TYR A 123 -6.42 -13.94 0.21
N SER A 124 -5.83 -13.33 1.24
CA SER A 124 -5.28 -11.97 1.09
C SER A 124 -4.14 -11.89 0.06
N ILE A 125 -3.47 -13.01 -0.23
CA ILE A 125 -2.30 -13.09 -1.11
C ILE A 125 -2.63 -13.69 -2.49
N ASN A 126 -3.51 -14.69 -2.53
CA ASN A 126 -3.88 -15.50 -3.69
C ASN A 126 -5.40 -15.44 -3.91
N TYR A 127 -5.90 -14.26 -4.27
CA TYR A 127 -7.32 -13.99 -4.52
C TYR A 127 -7.62 -13.86 -6.02
N ARG A 128 -8.86 -14.10 -6.40
CA ARG A 128 -9.40 -13.75 -7.73
C ARG A 128 -10.15 -12.43 -7.62
N VAL A 129 -10.25 -11.70 -8.73
CA VAL A 129 -11.11 -10.52 -8.77
C VAL A 129 -12.28 -10.79 -9.71
N LYS A 130 -13.49 -10.74 -9.16
CA LYS A 130 -14.73 -10.86 -9.93
C LYS A 130 -15.29 -9.48 -10.19
N ARG A 131 -15.28 -9.04 -11.44
CA ARG A 131 -15.84 -7.75 -11.84
C ARG A 131 -17.23 -7.96 -12.44
N ILE A 132 -18.27 -7.40 -11.83
CA ILE A 132 -19.65 -7.55 -12.26
C ILE A 132 -20.15 -6.21 -12.79
N ILE A 133 -20.46 -6.14 -14.09
CA ILE A 133 -21.04 -4.94 -14.70
C ILE A 133 -22.55 -4.99 -14.51
N MET A 134 -23.07 -3.97 -13.82
CA MET A 134 -24.47 -3.80 -13.47
C MET A 134 -25.13 -2.77 -14.39
N GLY A 135 -26.23 -3.16 -15.02
CA GLY A 135 -27.08 -2.27 -15.80
C GLY A 135 -27.96 -1.40 -14.90
N LYS A 136 -28.55 -0.33 -15.45
CA LYS A 136 -29.39 0.62 -14.70
C LYS A 136 -30.61 -0.01 -14.03
N SER A 137 -31.14 -1.11 -14.56
CA SER A 137 -32.26 -1.85 -13.96
C SER A 137 -31.82 -2.84 -12.88
N GLY A 138 -30.53 -2.88 -12.52
CA GLY A 138 -29.97 -3.81 -11.53
C GLY A 138 -29.69 -5.21 -12.08
N ASN A 139 -29.82 -5.43 -13.38
CA ASN A 139 -29.43 -6.69 -14.00
C ASN A 139 -27.90 -6.78 -14.20
N ILE A 140 -27.36 -7.99 -14.14
CA ILE A 140 -25.98 -8.24 -14.56
C ILE A 140 -25.92 -8.13 -16.08
N VAL A 141 -25.12 -7.19 -16.58
CA VAL A 141 -24.81 -7.01 -18.01
C VAL A 141 -23.67 -7.91 -18.41
N ASN A 142 -22.66 -8.03 -17.54
CA ASN A 142 -21.49 -8.86 -17.79
C ASN A 142 -20.75 -9.24 -16.50
N GLN A 143 -19.89 -10.25 -16.59
CA GLN A 143 -19.01 -10.64 -15.50
C GLN A 143 -17.64 -11.08 -16.03
N TYR A 144 -16.60 -10.68 -15.31
CA TYR A 144 -15.22 -11.08 -15.54
C TYR A 144 -14.69 -11.74 -14.27
N LEU A 145 -13.83 -12.73 -14.46
CA LEU A 145 -13.09 -13.35 -13.38
C LEU A 145 -11.62 -13.34 -13.77
N ASP A 146 -10.87 -12.48 -13.09
CA ASP A 146 -9.44 -12.34 -13.31
C ASP A 146 -8.71 -13.17 -12.25
N ASP A 147 -7.83 -14.05 -12.72
CA ASP A 147 -6.86 -14.74 -11.86
C ASP A 147 -5.82 -13.71 -11.43
N ASN A 148 -6.10 -13.05 -10.31
CA ASN A 148 -5.19 -12.10 -9.68
C ASN A 148 -4.42 -12.80 -8.55
N SER A 149 -3.44 -12.09 -8.01
CA SER A 149 -2.79 -12.39 -6.75
C SER A 149 -1.89 -11.19 -6.44
N CYS A 150 -1.46 -11.01 -5.19
CA CYS A 150 -0.56 -9.90 -4.84
C CYS A 150 0.70 -9.76 -5.73
N ASP A 151 1.08 -8.55 -6.09
CA ASP A 151 2.17 -8.36 -7.07
C ASP A 151 3.54 -8.69 -6.49
N LEU A 152 3.80 -8.24 -5.26
CA LEU A 152 5.13 -8.27 -4.68
C LEU A 152 5.06 -8.39 -3.17
N ILE A 153 5.91 -9.24 -2.58
CA ILE A 153 6.12 -9.29 -1.13
C ILE A 153 7.59 -9.09 -0.84
N VAL A 154 7.90 -8.14 0.03
CA VAL A 154 9.26 -7.74 0.37
C VAL A 154 9.49 -7.69 1.87
N SER A 155 10.72 -7.99 2.26
CA SER A 155 11.20 -7.82 3.62
C SER A 155 12.51 -7.04 3.59
N THR A 156 12.99 -6.63 4.76
CA THR A 156 14.31 -6.04 4.92
C THR A 156 15.20 -6.94 5.77
N ASP A 157 16.47 -7.08 5.39
CA ASP A 157 17.45 -7.80 6.19
C ASP A 157 18.11 -6.94 7.27
N VAL A 158 19.06 -7.53 7.99
CA VAL A 158 19.80 -6.87 9.09
C VAL A 158 20.67 -5.70 8.63
N PHE A 159 20.95 -5.58 7.32
CA PHE A 159 21.73 -4.51 6.71
C PHE A 159 20.85 -3.47 6.00
N ASN A 160 19.53 -3.48 6.27
CA ASN A 160 18.55 -2.64 5.60
C ASN A 160 18.44 -2.87 4.07
N LYS A 161 18.86 -4.03 3.57
CA LYS A 161 18.70 -4.39 2.16
C LYS A 161 17.32 -5.00 1.94
N LYS A 162 16.63 -4.51 0.90
CA LYS A 162 15.35 -5.06 0.44
C LYS A 162 15.56 -6.48 -0.10
N GLN A 163 14.72 -7.41 0.35
CA GLN A 163 14.65 -8.79 -0.10
C GLN A 163 13.26 -9.06 -0.64
N GLU A 164 13.16 -9.54 -1.88
CA GLU A 164 11.90 -10.05 -2.43
C GLU A 164 11.67 -11.47 -1.91
N ILE A 165 10.50 -11.70 -1.32
CA ILE A 165 10.12 -12.97 -0.69
C ILE A 165 8.77 -13.49 -1.18
N THR A 166 8.25 -12.98 -2.31
CA THR A 166 6.96 -13.40 -2.89
C THR A 166 6.85 -14.91 -3.05
N ARG A 167 7.94 -15.57 -3.46
CA ARG A 167 8.00 -17.04 -3.64
C ARG A 167 7.94 -17.84 -2.33
N GLU A 168 8.15 -17.20 -1.18
CA GLU A 168 7.93 -17.86 0.12
C GLU A 168 6.43 -18.05 0.38
N TYR A 169 5.59 -17.17 -0.18
CA TYR A 169 4.15 -17.09 0.05
C TYR A 169 3.30 -17.67 -1.08
N LYS A 170 3.89 -17.85 -2.28
CA LYS A 170 3.18 -18.26 -3.49
C LYS A 170 3.85 -19.40 -4.23
N SER A 171 3.04 -20.31 -4.76
CA SER A 171 3.51 -21.40 -5.60
C SER A 171 3.79 -20.95 -7.03
N TYR A 172 4.61 -21.74 -7.75
CA TYR A 172 4.94 -21.50 -9.16
C TYR A 172 3.71 -21.58 -10.09
N LYS A 173 2.69 -22.38 -9.73
CA LYS A 173 1.45 -22.51 -10.53
C LYS A 173 0.62 -21.22 -10.53
N THR A 174 0.65 -20.45 -9.44
CA THR A 174 -0.02 -19.14 -9.38
C THR A 174 0.71 -18.10 -10.24
N LEU A 175 2.03 -18.21 -10.38
CA LEU A 175 2.85 -17.30 -11.19
C LEU A 175 2.72 -17.57 -12.71
N GLU A 176 2.52 -18.82 -13.13
CA GLU A 176 2.30 -19.18 -14.55
C GLU A 176 0.86 -18.97 -15.05
N ARG A 177 -0.13 -18.79 -14.15
CA ARG A 177 -1.52 -18.50 -14.54
C ARG A 177 -1.71 -17.14 -15.23
N ILE A 178 -0.68 -16.29 -15.28
CA ILE A 178 -0.73 -14.94 -15.87
C ILE A 178 -0.42 -14.95 -17.38
N GLU A 179 -0.03 -16.08 -17.99
CA GLU A 179 0.15 -16.15 -19.44
C GLU A 179 -1.05 -16.80 -20.14
N THR A 180 -2.13 -16.06 -20.37
CA THR A 180 -3.00 -16.35 -21.52
C THR A 180 -3.72 -15.13 -22.06
N GLU A 181 -3.58 -14.96 -23.38
CA GLU A 181 -4.13 -13.92 -24.26
C GLU A 181 -3.65 -12.49 -23.99
N LYS A 182 -2.48 -12.14 -24.58
CA LYS A 182 -2.11 -10.77 -24.92
C LYS A 182 -3.19 -10.15 -25.80
N SER A 183 -4.20 -9.57 -25.17
CA SER A 183 -5.16 -8.70 -25.81
C SER A 183 -4.40 -7.58 -26.52
N GLN A 184 -4.69 -7.39 -27.81
CA GLN A 184 -4.00 -6.42 -28.68
C GLN A 184 -4.13 -4.96 -28.21
N ILE A 185 -5.14 -4.66 -27.40
CA ILE A 185 -5.41 -3.32 -26.87
C ILE A 185 -4.26 -2.91 -25.94
N LYS A 186 -3.58 -1.81 -26.23
CA LYS A 186 -2.61 -1.23 -25.28
C LYS A 186 -3.30 -0.09 -24.54
N LEU A 187 -3.28 -0.15 -23.22
CA LEU A 187 -3.86 0.85 -22.34
C LEU A 187 -2.75 1.39 -21.45
N ASP A 188 -2.38 2.64 -21.65
CA ASP A 188 -1.32 3.30 -20.91
C ASP A 188 -1.87 4.51 -20.16
N LEU A 189 -1.57 4.55 -18.86
CA LEU A 189 -1.80 5.71 -17.99
C LEU A 189 -0.45 6.24 -17.53
N THR A 190 -0.06 7.44 -17.94
CA THR A 190 1.17 8.11 -17.50
C THR A 190 0.83 9.13 -16.42
N THR A 191 1.38 8.91 -15.22
CA THR A 191 1.20 9.77 -14.04
C THR A 191 2.56 10.14 -13.46
N PRO A 192 2.66 11.28 -12.74
CA PRO A 192 3.86 11.61 -12.00
C PRO A 192 4.04 10.63 -10.84
N LEU A 193 5.27 10.17 -10.58
CA LEU A 193 5.55 9.29 -9.45
C LEU A 193 5.32 10.00 -8.11
N ASN A 194 5.55 11.31 -8.08
CA ASN A 194 5.54 12.16 -6.90
C ASN A 194 4.69 13.40 -7.20
N ILE A 195 3.78 13.75 -6.30
CA ILE A 195 2.84 14.86 -6.47
C ILE A 195 2.96 15.82 -5.30
N ASN A 196 3.03 17.10 -5.63
CA ASN A 196 2.85 18.18 -4.66
C ASN A 196 1.39 18.63 -4.71
N ILE A 197 0.75 18.69 -3.55
CA ILE A 197 -0.68 19.00 -3.40
C ILE A 197 -1.03 20.38 -3.99
N ASN A 198 -0.09 21.31 -4.03
CA ASN A 198 -0.30 22.67 -4.54
C ASN A 198 0.09 22.87 -6.01
N ASP A 199 0.63 21.84 -6.66
CA ASP A 199 1.02 21.91 -8.06
C ASP A 199 -0.06 21.26 -8.94
N PRO A 200 -0.33 21.77 -10.14
CA PRO A 200 -1.20 21.10 -11.09
C PRO A 200 -0.67 19.70 -11.43
N ILE A 201 -1.56 18.72 -11.50
CA ILE A 201 -1.17 17.32 -11.72
C ILE A 201 -1.42 16.94 -13.17
N HIS A 202 -0.35 16.82 -13.94
CA HIS A 202 -0.41 16.42 -15.34
C HIS A 202 -0.52 14.90 -15.47
N TYR A 203 -1.45 14.41 -16.29
CA TYR A 203 -1.53 13.01 -16.66
C TYR A 203 -1.82 12.84 -18.14
N LYS A 204 -1.44 11.67 -18.67
CA LYS A 204 -1.73 11.28 -20.05
C LYS A 204 -2.33 9.88 -20.09
N ILE A 205 -3.34 9.71 -20.92
CA ILE A 205 -3.92 8.43 -21.28
C ILE A 205 -3.64 8.16 -22.76
N SER A 206 -3.23 6.95 -23.07
CA SER A 206 -3.10 6.45 -24.44
C SER A 206 -3.77 5.09 -24.55
N VAL A 207 -4.63 4.95 -25.55
CA VAL A 207 -5.26 3.70 -25.94
C VAL A 207 -4.89 3.43 -27.40
N GLU A 208 -4.34 2.25 -27.68
CA GLU A 208 -4.06 1.77 -29.04
C GLU A 208 -4.78 0.45 -29.29
N ASN A 209 -5.11 0.17 -30.56
CA ASN A 209 -5.75 -1.06 -31.02
C ASN A 209 -7.14 -1.30 -30.40
N ALA A 210 -7.90 -0.23 -30.18
CA ALA A 210 -9.31 -0.30 -29.79
C ALA A 210 -10.17 -0.81 -30.96
N SER A 211 -11.41 -1.22 -30.67
CA SER A 211 -12.37 -1.58 -31.71
C SER A 211 -12.80 -0.35 -32.48
N ALA A 212 -12.54 -0.34 -33.79
CA ALA A 212 -13.20 0.59 -34.69
C ALA A 212 -14.72 0.37 -34.62
N ASP A 213 -15.48 1.46 -34.68
CA ASP A 213 -16.93 1.48 -34.94
C ASP A 213 -17.82 0.90 -33.82
N PHE A 214 -17.27 0.68 -32.61
CA PHE A 214 -18.05 0.27 -31.44
C PHE A 214 -17.85 1.22 -30.26
N PRO A 215 -18.92 1.62 -29.56
CA PRO A 215 -18.82 2.51 -28.40
C PRO A 215 -18.04 1.82 -27.28
N THR A 216 -16.87 2.36 -27.01
CA THR A 216 -15.94 1.92 -25.99
C THR A 216 -15.90 2.93 -24.87
N ILE A 217 -16.01 2.46 -23.63
CA ILE A 217 -16.01 3.29 -22.42
C ILE A 217 -14.59 3.38 -21.87
N LEU A 218 -14.13 4.60 -21.61
CA LEU A 218 -12.90 4.87 -20.88
C LEU A 218 -13.25 5.66 -19.61
N SER A 219 -12.93 5.10 -18.45
CA SER A 219 -13.22 5.72 -17.14
C SER A 219 -11.94 5.91 -16.33
N LEU A 220 -11.66 7.15 -15.94
CA LEU A 220 -10.60 7.52 -15.01
C LEU A 220 -11.21 7.91 -13.66
N SER A 221 -10.73 7.30 -12.58
CA SER A 221 -10.93 7.74 -11.19
C SER A 221 -9.59 8.10 -10.56
N VAL A 222 -9.53 9.26 -9.90
CA VAL A 222 -8.34 9.74 -9.17
C VAL A 222 -8.76 10.09 -7.76
N GLU A 223 -8.18 9.43 -6.78
CA GLU A 223 -8.62 9.47 -5.39
C GLU A 223 -7.47 9.75 -4.44
N LEU A 224 -7.72 10.59 -3.44
CA LEU A 224 -6.82 10.76 -2.30
C LEU A 224 -7.14 9.66 -1.30
N GLN A 225 -6.22 8.73 -1.10
CA GLN A 225 -6.39 7.58 -0.21
C GLN A 225 -5.30 7.57 0.85
N ASN A 226 -5.59 7.01 2.01
CA ASN A 226 -4.54 6.66 2.96
C ASN A 226 -3.84 5.35 2.52
N ILE A 227 -2.79 4.96 3.24
CA ILE A 227 -2.05 3.72 2.98
C ILE A 227 -2.88 2.42 3.12
N PHE A 228 -4.12 2.50 3.60
CA PHE A 228 -5.02 1.34 3.72
C PHE A 228 -6.05 1.30 2.58
N GLY A 229 -5.88 2.13 1.54
CA GLY A 229 -6.83 2.25 0.42
C GLY A 229 -8.11 3.01 0.75
N LYS A 230 -8.26 3.53 1.99
CA LYS A 230 -9.44 4.29 2.38
C LYS A 230 -9.38 5.70 1.83
N ARG A 231 -10.45 6.14 1.18
CA ARG A 231 -10.62 7.52 0.71
C ARG A 231 -10.54 8.50 1.88
N ILE A 232 -9.73 9.55 1.69
CA ILE A 232 -9.59 10.67 2.61
C ILE A 232 -10.64 11.75 2.32
N LEU A 233 -11.03 11.90 1.05
CA LEU A 233 -12.06 12.82 0.60
C LEU A 233 -13.33 12.07 0.21
N ASP A 234 -14.49 12.66 0.48
CA ASP A 234 -15.79 12.09 0.10
C ASP A 234 -15.96 12.00 -1.43
N THR A 235 -15.35 12.95 -2.15
CA THR A 235 -15.36 13.02 -3.61
C THR A 235 -13.96 12.74 -4.19
N PRO A 236 -13.87 12.05 -5.34
CA PRO A 236 -12.60 11.87 -6.04
C PRO A 236 -12.03 13.23 -6.47
N LEU A 237 -10.69 13.31 -6.54
CA LEU A 237 -9.97 14.47 -7.05
C LEU A 237 -10.28 14.73 -8.52
N ALA A 238 -10.43 13.66 -9.29
CA ALA A 238 -10.94 13.72 -10.64
C ALA A 238 -11.71 12.44 -10.95
N TYR A 239 -12.81 12.59 -11.67
CA TYR A 239 -13.54 11.48 -12.26
C TYR A 239 -13.94 11.85 -13.68
N LYS A 240 -13.66 10.99 -14.65
CA LYS A 240 -14.01 11.21 -16.05
C LYS A 240 -14.35 9.89 -16.73
N SER A 241 -15.57 9.77 -17.23
CA SER A 241 -15.98 8.71 -18.13
C SER A 241 -16.28 9.30 -19.51
N ILE A 242 -15.77 8.66 -20.56
CA ILE A 242 -16.03 9.04 -21.95
C ILE A 242 -16.38 7.80 -22.76
N ILE A 243 -17.07 8.02 -23.86
CA ILE A 243 -17.33 7.03 -24.89
C ILE A 243 -16.59 7.46 -26.15
N PHE A 244 -15.88 6.53 -26.79
CA PHE A 244 -15.22 6.76 -28.07
C PHE A 244 -15.36 5.53 -28.97
N GLU A 245 -15.24 5.73 -30.28
CA GLU A 245 -15.44 4.68 -31.32
C GLU A 245 -14.21 4.55 -32.24
N GLU A 246 -13.16 5.30 -31.94
CA GLU A 246 -11.92 5.34 -32.71
C GLU A 246 -10.98 4.18 -32.35
N THR A 247 -10.07 3.82 -33.27
CA THR A 247 -9.07 2.76 -33.06
C THR A 247 -7.98 3.13 -32.06
N SER A 248 -7.86 4.43 -31.73
CA SER A 248 -6.93 4.94 -30.74
C SER A 248 -7.54 6.13 -30.03
N TYR A 249 -7.14 6.35 -28.78
CA TYR A 249 -7.55 7.53 -28.02
C TYR A 249 -6.36 8.07 -27.22
N ASN A 250 -6.03 9.33 -27.43
CA ASN A 250 -4.97 10.02 -26.70
C ASN A 250 -5.53 11.23 -25.98
N PHE A 251 -5.25 11.34 -24.69
CA PHE A 251 -5.75 12.42 -23.87
C PHE A 251 -4.68 12.87 -22.89
N THR A 252 -4.37 14.16 -22.91
CA THR A 252 -3.50 14.80 -21.92
C THR A 252 -4.34 15.83 -21.19
N ASN A 253 -4.27 15.83 -19.86
CA ASN A 253 -5.02 16.79 -19.06
C ASN A 253 -4.32 17.09 -17.75
N ILE A 254 -4.90 18.04 -17.03
CA ILE A 254 -4.41 18.58 -15.77
C ILE A 254 -5.53 18.44 -14.75
N ILE A 255 -5.19 17.99 -13.55
CA ILE A 255 -6.02 18.17 -12.36
C ILE A 255 -5.54 19.46 -11.71
N GLU A 256 -6.49 20.36 -11.42
CA GLU A 256 -6.19 21.58 -10.68
C GLU A 256 -5.52 21.26 -9.33
N PRO A 257 -4.72 22.18 -8.78
CA PRO A 257 -4.11 22.02 -7.46
C PRO A 257 -5.13 21.57 -6.41
N ILE A 258 -4.71 20.62 -5.57
CA ILE A 258 -5.54 20.07 -4.49
C ILE A 258 -5.60 21.12 -3.38
N LEU A 259 -6.65 21.94 -3.36
CA LEU A 259 -6.87 22.92 -2.31
C LEU A 259 -7.60 22.27 -1.13
N LEU A 260 -6.88 22.05 -0.03
CA LEU A 260 -7.44 21.48 1.19
C LEU A 260 -8.06 22.60 2.04
N ASN A 261 -9.38 22.57 2.18
CA ASN A 261 -10.14 23.60 2.92
C ASN A 261 -10.17 23.38 4.44
N SER A 262 -9.52 22.31 4.94
CA SER A 262 -9.46 21.97 6.36
C SER A 262 -8.19 21.20 6.69
N ALA A 263 -7.83 21.16 7.97
CA ALA A 263 -6.71 20.36 8.45
C ALA A 263 -7.00 18.87 8.25
N ILE A 264 -6.28 18.24 7.32
CA ILE A 264 -6.38 16.82 6.99
C ILE A 264 -5.03 16.18 7.26
N ASP A 265 -5.02 15.02 7.93
CA ASP A 265 -3.83 14.21 8.10
C ASP A 265 -3.48 13.52 6.78
N LEU A 266 -2.29 13.87 6.25
CA LEU A 266 -1.75 13.35 5.00
C LEU A 266 -0.48 12.54 5.20
N THR A 267 -0.08 12.26 6.44
CA THR A 267 1.21 11.63 6.78
C THR A 267 1.41 10.28 6.07
N LEU A 268 0.32 9.63 5.68
CA LEU A 268 0.28 8.36 4.99
C LEU A 268 -0.71 8.39 3.82
N ALA A 269 -0.79 9.51 3.11
CA ALA A 269 -1.69 9.66 1.97
C ALA A 269 -0.96 9.46 0.63
N VAL A 270 -1.68 8.87 -0.33
CA VAL A 270 -1.26 8.66 -1.72
C VAL A 270 -2.36 9.10 -2.67
N ILE A 271 -1.99 9.42 -3.90
CA ILE A 271 -2.96 9.60 -4.98
C ILE A 271 -3.06 8.29 -5.74
N HIS A 272 -4.23 7.66 -5.63
CA HIS A 272 -4.57 6.44 -6.33
C HIS A 272 -5.23 6.79 -7.67
N TRP A 273 -4.77 6.16 -8.74
CA TRP A 273 -5.27 6.34 -10.10
C TRP A 273 -5.81 5.01 -10.61
N GLU A 274 -7.02 5.03 -11.14
CA GLU A 274 -7.65 3.87 -11.73
C GLU A 274 -8.20 4.23 -13.11
N LEU A 275 -7.68 3.58 -14.15
CA LEU A 275 -8.12 3.74 -15.52
C LEU A 275 -8.74 2.43 -16.03
N ARG A 276 -9.98 2.50 -16.49
CA ARG A 276 -10.71 1.35 -17.03
C ARG A 276 -11.07 1.57 -18.48
N TYR A 277 -10.82 0.55 -19.29
CA TYR A 277 -11.27 0.42 -20.68
C TYR A 277 -12.31 -0.70 -20.72
N TYR A 278 -13.49 -0.42 -21.26
CA TYR A 278 -14.54 -1.40 -21.46
C TYR A 278 -15.08 -1.34 -22.88
N ASP A 279 -14.91 -2.44 -23.61
CA ASP A 279 -15.46 -2.65 -24.94
C ASP A 279 -16.50 -3.75 -24.88
N ARG A 280 -17.77 -3.34 -25.03
CA ARG A 280 -18.91 -4.25 -24.96
C ARG A 280 -18.93 -5.24 -26.11
N SER A 281 -18.53 -4.82 -27.32
CA SER A 281 -18.61 -5.62 -28.54
C SER A 281 -17.69 -6.84 -28.50
N LYS A 282 -16.46 -6.62 -28.02
CA LYS A 282 -15.46 -7.67 -27.84
C LYS A 282 -15.54 -8.36 -26.49
N ASN A 283 -16.41 -7.87 -25.60
CA ASN A 283 -16.48 -8.33 -24.22
C ASN A 283 -15.11 -8.23 -23.51
N VAL A 284 -14.46 -7.06 -23.60
CA VAL A 284 -13.13 -6.83 -23.02
C VAL A 284 -13.21 -5.73 -21.97
N LEU A 285 -12.76 -6.05 -20.75
CA LEU A 285 -12.51 -5.10 -19.68
C LEU A 285 -11.01 -5.11 -19.34
N LYS A 286 -10.40 -3.93 -19.30
CA LYS A 286 -9.02 -3.74 -18.83
C LYS A 286 -8.98 -2.67 -17.76
N THR A 287 -8.15 -2.89 -16.76
CA THR A 287 -7.90 -1.93 -15.68
C THR A 287 -6.40 -1.68 -15.57
N VAL A 288 -6.02 -0.42 -15.40
CA VAL A 288 -4.67 0.03 -15.07
C VAL A 288 -4.75 0.84 -13.79
N GLU A 289 -4.05 0.39 -12.76
CA GLU A 289 -3.97 1.06 -11.47
C GLU A 289 -2.55 1.59 -11.26
N LYS A 290 -2.45 2.80 -10.70
CA LYS A 290 -1.18 3.43 -10.33
C LYS A 290 -1.31 4.18 -9.02
N SER A 291 -0.20 4.31 -8.31
CA SER A 291 -0.12 5.15 -7.11
C SER A 291 0.99 6.20 -7.29
N SER A 292 0.67 7.44 -6.92
CA SER A 292 1.63 8.54 -6.84
C SER A 292 1.81 8.93 -5.38
N ALA A 293 3.06 9.00 -4.93
CA ALA A 293 3.39 9.44 -3.59
C ALA A 293 3.10 10.94 -3.46
N LEU A 294 2.53 11.36 -2.33
CA LEU A 294 2.48 12.77 -1.99
C LEU A 294 3.86 13.19 -1.47
N LEU A 295 4.44 14.19 -2.12
CA LEU A 295 5.62 14.83 -1.58
C LEU A 295 5.23 15.59 -0.32
N PRO A 296 6.09 15.57 0.71
CA PRO A 296 5.80 16.33 1.90
C PRO A 296 5.77 17.82 1.52
N SER A 297 4.66 18.45 1.87
CA SER A 297 4.40 19.90 1.77
C SER A 297 5.50 20.73 2.48
N ILE A 298 6.20 20.10 3.41
CA ILE A 298 7.31 20.65 4.17
C ILE A 298 8.56 19.85 3.83
N THR A 299 9.66 20.52 3.51
CA THR A 299 10.97 19.87 3.41
C THR A 299 11.81 20.26 4.62
N ALA A 300 12.40 19.27 5.28
CA ALA A 300 13.24 19.52 6.43
C ALA A 300 14.61 18.87 6.30
N TYR A 301 15.58 19.59 6.84
CA TYR A 301 16.98 19.22 6.83
C TYR A 301 17.49 19.33 8.25
N VAL A 302 18.32 18.38 8.63
CA VAL A 302 19.06 18.43 9.89
C VAL A 302 20.54 18.50 9.58
N GLU A 303 21.18 19.52 10.10
CA GLU A 303 22.63 19.60 10.14
C GLU A 303 23.10 19.13 11.52
N VAL A 304 23.87 18.04 11.51
CA VAL A 304 24.52 17.49 12.70
C VAL A 304 25.98 17.21 12.37
N GLN A 305 26.87 17.58 13.28
CA GLN A 305 28.27 17.18 13.15
C GLN A 305 28.37 15.66 13.36
N LYS A 306 28.85 14.94 12.33
CA LYS A 306 28.98 13.46 12.36
C LYS A 306 29.98 12.95 13.41
N ARG A 307 30.92 13.81 13.82
CA ARG A 307 31.91 13.51 14.85
C ARG A 307 31.90 14.67 15.84
N LEU A 308 31.39 14.38 17.04
CA LEU A 308 31.30 15.31 18.15
C LEU A 308 32.21 14.81 19.27
N ILE A 309 32.87 15.75 19.96
CA ILE A 309 33.46 15.45 21.25
C ILE A 309 32.29 15.25 22.22
N PHE A 310 32.34 14.19 23.03
CA PHE A 310 31.27 13.91 23.97
C PHE A 310 31.17 15.03 25.02
N THR A 311 30.10 15.82 24.94
CA THR A 311 29.75 16.89 25.89
C THR A 311 28.50 16.58 26.71
N GLY A 312 27.93 15.39 26.53
CA GLY A 312 26.64 15.01 27.13
C GLY A 312 25.41 15.36 26.27
N GLU A 313 25.59 16.05 25.14
CA GLU A 313 24.49 16.42 24.24
C GLU A 313 24.90 16.31 22.76
N ILE A 314 23.92 16.05 21.89
CA ILE A 314 24.06 16.17 20.44
C ILE A 314 23.33 17.45 20.01
N PRO A 315 24.05 18.51 19.58
CA PRO A 315 23.42 19.72 19.07
C PRO A 315 22.90 19.47 17.65
N LEU A 316 21.62 19.77 17.44
CA LEU A 316 20.93 19.67 16.15
C LEU A 316 20.53 21.06 15.67
N LYS A 317 20.90 21.39 14.43
CA LYS A 317 20.35 22.53 13.71
C LYS A 317 19.35 22.02 12.68
N LEU A 318 18.10 22.38 12.85
CA LEU A 318 16.99 22.00 12.00
C LEU A 318 16.68 23.17 11.07
N LYS A 319 16.58 22.91 9.78
CA LYS A 319 16.16 23.87 8.77
C LYS A 319 14.92 23.32 8.08
N ILE A 320 13.80 24.02 8.23
CA ILE A 320 12.50 23.56 7.76
C ILE A 320 11.97 24.59 6.77
N THR A 321 11.71 24.13 5.55
CA THR A 321 11.13 24.94 4.47
C THR A 321 9.70 24.50 4.25
N ASN A 322 8.74 25.40 4.53
CA ASN A 322 7.36 25.22 4.13
C ASN A 322 7.22 25.62 2.66
N LYS A 323 6.91 24.66 1.79
CA LYS A 323 6.74 24.90 0.35
C LYS A 323 5.29 25.19 -0.04
N THR A 324 4.38 25.18 0.92
CA THR A 324 2.98 25.48 0.67
C THR A 324 2.70 26.98 0.69
N ASN A 325 1.55 27.35 0.15
CA ASN A 325 0.98 28.69 0.22
C ASN A 325 0.16 28.93 1.50
N LEU A 326 0.18 28.00 2.46
CA LEU A 326 -0.52 28.09 3.72
C LEU A 326 0.47 28.04 4.88
N ASP A 327 0.14 28.72 5.97
CA ASP A 327 0.88 28.58 7.21
C ASP A 327 0.59 27.21 7.82
N VAL A 328 1.64 26.51 8.25
CA VAL A 328 1.48 25.27 9.01
C VAL A 328 1.62 25.59 10.49
N ASN A 329 0.51 25.44 11.21
CA ASN A 329 0.43 25.77 12.63
C ASN A 329 0.63 24.52 13.49
N ASN A 330 1.23 24.69 14.67
CA ASN A 330 1.37 23.67 15.71
C ASN A 330 2.02 22.36 15.23
N SER A 331 3.14 22.46 14.51
CA SER A 331 3.90 21.29 14.06
C SER A 331 4.83 20.77 15.16
N ASP A 332 5.07 19.46 15.20
CA ASP A 332 5.97 18.83 16.15
C ASP A 332 7.15 18.19 15.42
N VAL A 333 8.36 18.74 15.61
CA VAL A 333 9.57 18.03 15.20
C VAL A 333 9.88 16.97 16.25
N VAL A 334 9.77 15.72 15.84
CA VAL A 334 10.04 14.56 16.66
C VAL A 334 11.38 13.95 16.28
N VAL A 335 12.27 13.84 17.26
CA VAL A 335 13.55 13.13 17.14
C VAL A 335 13.49 11.87 18.01
N LEU A 336 13.58 10.71 17.37
CA LEU A 336 13.73 9.42 18.04
C LEU A 336 15.19 9.00 18.01
N VAL A 337 15.76 8.75 19.20
CA VAL A 337 17.12 8.24 19.35
C VAL A 337 17.07 6.71 19.47
N ALA A 338 17.53 6.00 18.45
CA ALA A 338 17.35 4.55 18.33
C ALA A 338 17.88 3.77 19.55
N GLU A 339 19.08 4.14 20.03
CA GLU A 339 19.82 3.43 21.07
C GLU A 339 19.21 3.61 22.46
N THR A 340 18.54 4.74 22.70
CA THR A 340 17.88 5.02 23.98
C THR A 340 16.38 4.82 23.93
N LYS A 341 15.80 4.65 22.73
CA LYS A 341 14.36 4.63 22.46
C LYS A 341 13.62 5.86 23.00
N LYS A 342 14.34 6.96 23.25
CA LYS A 342 13.75 8.20 23.75
C LYS A 342 13.30 9.07 22.59
N LYS A 343 12.10 9.61 22.75
CA LYS A 343 11.52 10.62 21.89
C LYS A 343 11.79 12.00 22.49
N TYR A 344 12.27 12.91 21.66
CA TYR A 344 12.37 14.33 21.98
C TYR A 344 11.51 15.10 20.98
N THR A 345 10.73 16.05 21.47
CA THR A 345 9.81 16.83 20.63
C THR A 345 10.12 18.31 20.79
N LYS A 346 10.18 19.01 19.66
CA LYS A 346 10.19 20.46 19.59
C LYS A 346 8.93 20.91 18.89
N ASN A 347 8.06 21.59 19.63
CA ASN A 347 6.90 22.24 19.04
C ASN A 347 7.33 23.48 18.25
N ILE A 348 6.73 23.67 17.09
CA ILE A 348 6.86 24.82 16.22
C ILE A 348 5.48 25.42 16.05
N SER A 349 5.30 26.62 16.59
CA SER A 349 4.01 27.30 16.60
C SER A 349 3.51 27.59 15.19
N ILE A 350 4.38 28.08 14.32
CA ILE A 350 4.04 28.41 12.93
C ILE A 350 5.26 28.19 12.01
N LEU A 351 5.00 27.61 10.85
CA LEU A 351 5.88 27.58 9.70
C LEU A 351 5.21 28.40 8.60
N GLU A 352 5.67 29.65 8.40
CA GLU A 352 5.06 30.57 7.45
C GLU A 352 5.09 30.02 6.02
N ALA A 353 4.03 30.27 5.26
CA ALA A 353 3.93 29.88 3.85
C ALA A 353 5.16 30.31 3.05
N THR A 354 5.65 29.42 2.17
CA THR A 354 6.79 29.68 1.25
C THR A 354 8.10 30.14 1.92
N SER A 355 8.25 29.91 3.22
CA SER A 355 9.39 30.39 4.02
C SER A 355 10.32 29.26 4.47
N THR A 356 11.50 29.63 4.96
CA THR A 356 12.41 28.71 5.66
C THR A 356 12.70 29.22 7.06
N SER A 357 12.52 28.36 8.05
CA SER A 357 12.77 28.63 9.46
C SER A 357 13.90 27.74 9.98
N GLU A 358 14.72 28.27 10.89
CA GLU A 358 15.81 27.55 11.53
C GLU A 358 15.56 27.39 13.03
N PHE A 359 15.80 26.18 13.55
CA PHE A 359 15.56 25.83 14.94
C PHE A 359 16.72 25.01 15.49
N SER A 360 17.10 25.28 16.74
CA SER A 360 18.07 24.45 17.46
C SER A 360 17.39 23.51 18.44
N MET A 361 17.92 22.29 18.57
CA MET A 361 17.50 21.31 19.57
C MET A 361 18.73 20.56 20.07
N ASN A 362 18.83 20.34 21.38
CA ASN A 362 19.89 19.52 21.96
C ASN A 362 19.31 18.20 22.44
N ILE A 363 19.98 17.10 22.07
CA ILE A 363 19.58 15.75 22.47
C ILE A 363 20.53 15.25 23.57
N PRO A 364 20.07 15.11 24.82
CA PRO A 364 20.92 14.64 25.90
C PRO A 364 21.29 13.15 25.71
N ILE A 365 22.57 12.86 25.86
CA ILE A 365 23.17 11.52 25.76
C ILE A 365 23.99 11.19 27.01
N LYS A 366 23.85 9.97 27.52
CA LYS A 366 24.51 9.56 28.78
C LYS A 366 25.92 9.01 28.58
N LYS A 367 26.27 8.57 27.37
CA LYS A 367 27.51 7.86 27.07
C LYS A 367 28.01 8.22 25.67
N PRO A 368 29.34 8.22 25.42
CA PRO A 368 29.87 8.31 24.06
C PRO A 368 29.48 7.07 23.24
N GLY A 369 29.36 7.23 21.92
CA GLY A 369 29.04 6.13 21.00
C GLY A 369 28.48 6.61 19.66
N TYR A 370 28.13 5.66 18.81
CA TYR A 370 27.36 5.93 17.59
C TYR A 370 25.87 6.01 17.94
N TYR A 371 25.20 7.05 17.46
CA TYR A 371 23.78 7.27 17.66
C TYR A 371 23.07 7.39 16.32
N THR A 372 21.91 6.74 16.21
CA THR A 372 21.03 6.82 15.06
C THR A 372 19.82 7.68 15.43
N LEU A 373 19.64 8.77 14.68
CA LEU A 373 18.55 9.72 14.88
C LEU A 373 17.53 9.59 13.77
N TYR A 374 16.27 9.34 14.13
CA TYR A 374 15.14 9.37 13.21
C TYR A 374 14.35 10.66 13.41
N PHE A 375 14.02 11.32 12.31
CA PHE A 375 13.31 12.60 12.31
C PHE A 375 11.92 12.40 11.71
N HIS A 376 10.94 13.03 12.32
CA HIS A 376 9.58 13.13 11.83
C HIS A 376 9.08 14.54 12.15
N ILE A 377 8.30 15.13 11.25
CA ILE A 377 7.72 16.47 11.38
C ILE A 377 6.25 16.37 11.05
#